data_AF-A0A7U9T8Q6-F1
#
_entry.id   AF-A0A7U9T8Q6-F1
#
_cell.length_a   1.000
_cell.length_b   1.000
_cell.length_c   1.000
_cell.angle_alpha   90.00
_cell.angle_beta   90.00
_cell.angle_gamma   90.00
#
_symmetry.space_group_name_H-M   'P 1'
#
loop_
_entity.id
_entity.type
_entity.pdbx_description
1 polymer ?
#
loop_
_entity_poly.entity_id
_entity_poly.type
_entity_poly.pdbx_seq_one_letter_code
_entity_poly.pdbx_strand_id
1 'polypeptide(L)'
;MKKYKTDFSKEELHAALHANDNEAIAIIEDAGRWTKFIEKFEAFAKKAEKIPVLGGMIDDIVCMAELADSYVKKEYCDVPAGTIVSIVAALVYLLSPVNIIPDVIPVIGYMDDAAIVLSVLNFGVDRDLEKYRMWKEKNRKNALDSFVQVFAEELAEVIGDGYLAAVIVCENNTIRMLVAMEQECGSPADCIEKVIKVPVTALAELDVEDTEDIISILDETIIRENIRWMNGSRKRTCLERDFDENLRWAGRMAE
;
A
#
# COMPACT_ATOMS: atom_id res chain seq x y z
N MET A 1 36.31 0.12 -29.45
CA MET A 1 34.92 -0.21 -29.07
C MET A 1 34.90 -1.61 -28.48
N LYS A 2 34.77 -1.74 -27.16
CA LYS A 2 34.42 -3.04 -26.57
C LYS A 2 32.97 -3.31 -26.93
N LYS A 3 32.71 -4.43 -27.62
CA LYS A 3 31.35 -4.93 -27.87
C LYS A 3 30.89 -5.58 -26.57
N TYR A 4 29.88 -5.03 -25.91
CA TYR A 4 29.30 -5.62 -24.70
C TYR A 4 28.30 -6.72 -25.10
N LYS A 5 28.22 -7.76 -24.27
CA LYS A 5 27.55 -9.03 -24.55
C LYS A 5 26.09 -8.91 -24.11
N THR A 6 25.17 -8.96 -25.07
CA THR A 6 23.71 -8.89 -24.82
C THR A 6 23.05 -10.26 -24.69
N ASP A 7 23.85 -11.33 -24.75
CA ASP A 7 23.41 -12.72 -24.73
C ASP A 7 24.30 -13.46 -23.72
N PHE A 8 23.86 -13.55 -22.47
CA PHE A 8 24.55 -14.33 -21.44
C PHE A 8 24.20 -15.80 -21.61
N SER A 9 25.21 -16.67 -21.50
CA SER A 9 24.91 -18.10 -21.46
C SER A 9 24.25 -18.45 -20.13
N LYS A 10 23.46 -19.53 -20.11
CA LYS A 10 22.79 -20.02 -18.89
C LYS A 10 23.79 -20.23 -17.75
N GLU A 11 25.03 -20.60 -18.07
CA GLU A 11 26.13 -20.84 -17.15
C GLU A 11 26.70 -19.55 -16.55
N GLU A 12 26.84 -18.49 -17.34
CA GLU A 12 27.31 -17.18 -16.85
C GLU A 12 26.28 -16.55 -15.91
N LEU A 13 25.01 -16.69 -16.27
CA LEU A 13 23.88 -16.21 -15.49
C LEU A 13 23.76 -16.97 -14.16
N HIS A 14 23.89 -18.30 -14.21
CA HIS A 14 23.94 -19.16 -13.03
C HIS A 14 25.14 -18.82 -12.13
N ALA A 15 26.33 -18.60 -12.70
CA ALA A 15 27.50 -18.19 -11.94
C ALA A 15 27.33 -16.80 -11.28
N ALA A 16 26.71 -15.84 -11.98
CA ALA A 16 26.44 -14.51 -11.46
C ALA A 16 25.41 -14.52 -10.33
N LEU A 17 24.35 -15.33 -10.46
CA LEU A 17 23.35 -15.53 -9.42
C LEU A 17 23.98 -16.07 -8.12
N HIS A 18 24.81 -17.11 -8.25
CA HIS A 18 25.46 -17.74 -7.09
C HIS A 18 26.68 -16.99 -6.57
N ALA A 19 27.16 -15.96 -7.29
CA ALA A 19 28.36 -15.21 -6.88
C ALA A 19 28.18 -14.52 -5.53
N ASN A 20 26.95 -14.14 -5.18
CA ASN A 20 26.63 -13.39 -3.98
C ASN A 20 25.88 -14.21 -2.92
N ASP A 21 25.72 -15.53 -3.06
CA ASP A 21 24.96 -16.36 -2.10
C ASP A 21 25.48 -16.23 -0.67
N ASN A 22 26.81 -16.28 -0.48
CA ASN A 22 27.42 -16.16 0.83
C ASN A 22 27.17 -14.79 1.47
N GLU A 23 27.19 -13.72 0.66
CA GLU A 23 26.89 -12.38 1.14
C GLU A 23 25.41 -12.23 1.47
N ALA A 24 24.53 -12.77 0.61
CA ALA A 24 23.09 -12.78 0.82
C ALA A 24 22.72 -13.51 2.12
N ILE A 25 23.24 -14.73 2.34
CA ILE A 25 23.04 -15.48 3.59
C ILE A 25 23.52 -14.65 4.79
N ALA A 26 24.71 -14.07 4.71
CA ALA A 26 25.26 -13.29 5.81
C ALA A 26 24.50 -11.97 6.07
N ILE A 27 23.74 -11.46 5.10
CA ILE A 27 22.81 -10.33 5.27
C ILE A 27 21.49 -10.79 5.88
N ILE A 28 20.93 -11.92 5.43
CA ILE A 28 19.67 -12.51 5.91
C ILE A 28 19.78 -12.92 7.39
N GLU A 29 20.91 -13.47 7.81
CA GLU A 29 21.11 -14.02 9.15
C GLU A 29 21.44 -12.96 10.22
N ASP A 30 21.79 -11.74 9.82
CA ASP A 30 22.17 -10.65 10.73
C ASP A 30 21.16 -9.49 10.63
N ALA A 31 20.40 -9.28 11.70
CA ALA A 31 19.36 -8.25 11.75
C ALA A 31 19.90 -6.83 11.47
N GLY A 32 21.11 -6.51 11.95
CA GLY A 32 21.71 -5.19 11.74
C GLY A 32 22.17 -4.97 10.30
N ARG A 33 22.64 -6.02 9.63
CA ARG A 33 22.96 -6.00 8.20
C ARG A 33 21.70 -5.96 7.35
N TRP A 34 20.67 -6.71 7.73
CA TRP A 34 19.37 -6.70 7.06
C TRP A 34 18.76 -5.29 7.03
N THR A 35 18.65 -4.63 8.19
CA THR A 35 18.09 -3.27 8.27
C THR A 35 18.85 -2.30 7.38
N LYS A 36 20.19 -2.30 7.43
CA LYS A 36 21.01 -1.43 6.56
C LYS A 36 20.88 -1.75 5.08
N PHE A 37 20.62 -3.01 4.74
CA PHE A 37 20.44 -3.46 3.37
C PHE A 37 19.10 -2.95 2.81
N ILE A 38 18.02 -3.12 3.56
CA ILE A 38 16.69 -2.61 3.19
C ILE A 38 16.68 -1.08 3.10
N GLU A 39 17.28 -0.36 4.04
CA GLU A 39 17.40 1.10 3.97
C GLU A 39 18.10 1.59 2.68
N LYS A 40 19.15 0.87 2.25
CA LYS A 40 19.83 1.17 0.98
C LYS A 40 18.95 0.86 -0.23
N PHE A 41 18.23 -0.25 -0.18
CA PHE A 41 17.31 -0.65 -1.24
C PHE A 41 16.18 0.37 -1.41
N GLU A 42 15.53 0.80 -0.33
CA GLU A 42 14.46 1.82 -0.36
C GLU A 42 14.97 3.14 -0.95
N ALA A 43 16.18 3.57 -0.56
CA ALA A 43 16.80 4.77 -1.11
C ALA A 43 17.12 4.65 -2.61
N PHE A 44 17.37 3.44 -3.11
CA PHE A 44 17.53 3.14 -4.53
C PHE A 44 16.17 3.14 -5.24
N ALA A 45 15.18 2.40 -4.74
CA ALA A 45 13.84 2.28 -5.32
C ALA A 45 13.18 3.65 -5.51
N LYS A 46 13.22 4.51 -4.48
CA LYS A 46 12.69 5.89 -4.53
C LYS A 46 13.35 6.77 -5.61
N LYS A 47 14.59 6.47 -6.00
CA LYS A 47 15.27 7.17 -7.11
C LYS A 47 14.87 6.56 -8.45
N ALA A 48 14.70 5.25 -8.51
CA ALA A 48 14.35 4.50 -9.71
C ALA A 48 12.90 4.73 -10.17
N GLU A 49 11.94 4.86 -9.25
CA GLU A 49 10.53 5.18 -9.54
C GLU A 49 10.36 6.49 -10.34
N LYS A 50 11.30 7.42 -10.22
CA LYS A 50 11.28 8.69 -10.97
C LYS A 50 11.63 8.53 -12.45
N ILE A 51 11.97 7.32 -12.89
CA ILE A 51 12.38 7.01 -14.26
C ILE A 51 11.25 6.22 -14.96
N PRO A 52 10.44 6.86 -15.82
CA PRO A 52 9.22 6.24 -16.38
C PRO A 52 9.46 4.97 -17.19
N VAL A 53 10.66 4.78 -17.75
CA VAL A 53 10.99 3.62 -18.60
C VAL A 53 11.16 2.33 -17.80
N LEU A 54 11.22 2.39 -16.47
CA LEU A 54 11.52 1.24 -15.60
C LEU A 54 10.32 0.72 -14.79
N GLY A 55 9.14 1.37 -14.84
CA GLY A 55 8.02 1.14 -13.91
C GLY A 55 7.71 -0.32 -13.59
N GLY A 56 7.25 -1.12 -14.57
CA GLY A 56 6.82 -2.49 -14.31
C GLY A 56 7.93 -3.44 -13.82
N MET A 57 9.19 -3.19 -14.20
CA MET A 57 10.33 -3.96 -13.70
C MET A 57 10.70 -3.57 -12.26
N ILE A 58 10.52 -2.29 -11.91
CA ILE A 58 10.75 -1.80 -10.54
C ILE A 58 9.71 -2.38 -9.58
N ASP A 59 8.45 -2.51 -9.99
CA ASP A 59 7.41 -3.14 -9.17
C ASP A 59 7.76 -4.60 -8.81
N ASP A 60 8.30 -5.36 -9.75
CA ASP A 60 8.80 -6.72 -9.50
C ASP A 60 9.98 -6.72 -8.52
N ILE A 61 10.94 -5.81 -8.69
CA ILE A 61 12.12 -5.67 -7.82
C ILE A 61 11.73 -5.26 -6.39
N VAL A 62 10.75 -4.35 -6.26
CA VAL A 62 10.18 -3.95 -4.96
C VAL A 62 9.50 -5.15 -4.32
N CYS A 63 8.65 -5.86 -5.06
CA CYS A 63 7.99 -7.08 -4.58
C CYS A 63 8.99 -8.15 -4.12
N MET A 64 10.13 -8.31 -4.81
CA MET A 64 11.22 -9.18 -4.38
C MET A 64 11.79 -8.78 -3.02
N ALA A 65 12.07 -7.48 -2.81
CA ALA A 65 12.58 -7.00 -1.54
C ALA A 65 11.56 -7.18 -0.41
N GLU A 66 10.28 -6.91 -0.66
CA GLU A 66 9.19 -7.12 0.30
C GLU A 66 9.05 -8.61 0.69
N LEU A 67 9.08 -9.52 -0.28
CA LEU A 67 9.05 -10.96 -0.03
C LEU A 67 10.22 -11.38 0.87
N ALA A 68 11.43 -10.89 0.57
CA ALA A 68 12.60 -11.20 1.38
C ALA A 68 12.47 -10.64 2.82
N ASP A 69 11.92 -9.42 2.96
CA ASP A 69 11.70 -8.79 4.27
C ASP A 69 10.66 -9.53 5.12
N SER A 70 9.49 -9.86 4.55
CA SER A 70 8.50 -10.68 5.25
C SER A 70 9.01 -12.08 5.60
N TYR A 71 9.94 -12.64 4.81
CA TYR A 71 10.60 -13.90 5.16
C TYR A 71 11.58 -13.77 6.34
N VAL A 72 12.36 -12.70 6.39
CA VAL A 72 13.29 -12.41 7.49
C VAL A 72 12.51 -12.15 8.78
N LYS A 73 11.42 -11.38 8.70
CA LYS A 73 10.50 -11.09 9.80
C LYS A 73 9.64 -12.28 10.23
N LYS A 74 9.64 -13.38 9.47
CA LYS A 74 8.83 -14.60 9.68
C LYS A 74 7.32 -14.38 9.54
N GLU A 75 6.92 -13.37 8.79
CA GLU A 75 5.52 -13.09 8.43
C GLU A 75 5.05 -13.99 7.27
N TYR A 76 5.95 -14.28 6.32
CA TYR A 76 5.69 -15.15 5.18
C TYR A 76 6.83 -16.16 4.97
N CYS A 77 6.53 -17.45 5.12
CA CYS A 77 7.53 -18.53 4.98
C CYS A 77 7.12 -19.60 3.96
N ASP A 78 6.06 -19.39 3.18
CA ASP A 78 5.61 -20.30 2.10
C ASP A 78 6.43 -20.09 0.82
N VAL A 79 7.76 -20.18 0.97
CA VAL A 79 8.74 -19.93 -0.07
C VAL A 79 10.03 -20.69 0.27
N PRO A 80 10.70 -21.34 -0.69
CA PRO A 80 11.97 -22.01 -0.43
C PRO A 80 13.04 -21.01 0.04
N ALA A 81 13.84 -21.38 1.05
CA ALA A 81 14.94 -20.53 1.53
C ALA A 81 15.93 -20.17 0.42
N GLY A 82 16.17 -21.09 -0.53
CA GLY A 82 17.02 -20.83 -1.70
C GLY A 82 16.46 -19.76 -2.65
N THR A 83 15.13 -19.62 -2.74
CA THR A 83 14.50 -18.52 -3.49
C THR A 83 14.83 -17.17 -2.83
N ILE A 84 14.76 -17.10 -1.49
CA ILE A 84 15.10 -15.88 -0.74
C ILE A 84 16.58 -15.53 -0.89
N VAL A 85 17.48 -16.51 -0.79
CA VAL A 85 18.91 -16.29 -1.03
C VAL A 85 19.15 -15.76 -2.45
N SER A 86 18.52 -16.35 -3.47
CA SER A 86 18.63 -15.88 -4.86
C SER A 86 18.12 -14.46 -5.05
N ILE A 87 16.99 -14.12 -4.44
CA ILE A 87 16.43 -12.75 -4.44
C ILE A 87 17.43 -11.78 -3.83
N VAL A 88 17.89 -12.05 -2.60
CA VAL A 88 18.80 -11.15 -1.89
C VAL A 88 20.14 -11.04 -2.61
N ALA A 89 20.66 -12.13 -3.19
CA ALA A 89 21.90 -12.12 -3.98
C ALA A 89 21.79 -11.20 -5.21
N ALA A 90 20.66 -11.23 -5.90
CA ALA A 90 20.40 -10.33 -7.03
C ALA A 90 20.21 -8.87 -6.60
N LEU A 91 19.53 -8.63 -5.48
CA LEU A 91 19.39 -7.28 -4.92
C LEU A 91 20.74 -6.73 -4.40
N VAL A 92 21.61 -7.56 -3.82
CA VAL A 92 22.99 -7.20 -3.46
C VAL A 92 23.78 -6.80 -4.70
N TYR A 93 23.66 -7.58 -5.78
CA TYR A 93 24.31 -7.26 -7.06
C TYR A 93 23.83 -5.90 -7.59
N LEU A 94 22.51 -5.65 -7.55
CA LEU A 94 21.88 -4.40 -7.98
C LEU A 94 22.36 -3.19 -7.16
N LEU A 95 22.59 -3.37 -5.86
CA LEU A 95 23.04 -2.30 -4.95
C LEU A 95 24.58 -2.19 -4.84
N SER A 96 25.34 -3.03 -5.55
CA SER A 96 26.80 -3.08 -5.44
C SER A 96 27.47 -1.85 -6.06
N PRO A 97 28.42 -1.19 -5.35
CA PRO A 97 29.16 -0.03 -5.86
C PRO A 97 29.96 -0.31 -7.13
N VAL A 98 30.31 -1.57 -7.39
CA VAL A 98 31.10 -1.98 -8.57
C VAL A 98 30.28 -1.84 -9.87
N ASN A 99 28.95 -1.89 -9.78
CA ASN A 99 28.03 -1.81 -10.93
C ASN A 99 27.35 -0.44 -11.07
N ILE A 100 27.25 0.34 -9.99
CA ILE A 100 26.84 1.76 -10.05
C ILE A 100 28.04 2.59 -10.53
N ILE A 101 28.40 2.46 -11.81
CA ILE A 101 29.46 3.27 -12.42
C ILE A 101 29.03 4.75 -12.39
N PRO A 102 29.79 5.63 -11.72
CA PRO A 102 29.52 7.07 -11.76
C PRO A 102 29.87 7.64 -13.13
N ASP A 103 28.97 8.49 -13.62
CA ASP A 103 29.09 9.49 -14.67
C ASP A 103 28.95 9.08 -16.17
N VAL A 104 27.93 9.71 -16.80
CA VAL A 104 27.82 10.23 -18.20
C VAL A 104 26.92 9.54 -19.27
N ILE A 105 26.20 8.42 -19.08
CA ILE A 105 25.19 8.00 -20.10
C ILE A 105 23.91 7.40 -19.47
N PRO A 106 22.70 8.00 -19.67
CA PRO A 106 21.50 7.63 -18.91
C PRO A 106 20.88 6.25 -19.19
N VAL A 107 21.40 5.45 -20.13
CA VAL A 107 20.71 4.23 -20.62
C VAL A 107 21.61 2.98 -20.73
N ILE A 108 22.94 3.12 -20.69
CA ILE A 108 23.86 2.04 -21.12
C ILE A 108 24.34 1.11 -19.98
N GLY A 109 24.24 1.52 -18.71
CA GLY A 109 24.70 0.72 -17.56
C GLY A 109 23.70 -0.31 -17.02
N TYR A 110 22.41 -0.17 -17.32
CA TYR A 110 21.34 -0.98 -16.70
C TYR A 110 21.12 -2.36 -17.33
N MET A 111 21.76 -2.64 -18.48
CA MET A 111 21.47 -3.87 -19.24
C MET A 111 22.01 -5.14 -18.56
N ASP A 112 23.19 -5.06 -17.94
CA ASP A 112 23.80 -6.21 -17.26
C ASP A 112 23.05 -6.53 -15.94
N ASP A 113 22.62 -5.51 -15.20
CA ASP A 113 21.83 -5.66 -13.97
C ASP A 113 20.40 -6.16 -14.26
N ALA A 114 19.77 -5.63 -15.31
CA ALA A 114 18.43 -6.06 -15.70
C ALA A 114 18.40 -7.52 -16.18
N ALA A 115 19.44 -7.98 -16.88
CA ALA A 115 19.53 -9.37 -17.32
C ALA A 115 19.59 -10.36 -16.15
N ILE A 116 20.30 -10.02 -15.06
CA ILE A 116 20.39 -10.88 -13.87
C ILE A 116 19.06 -10.88 -13.11
N VAL A 117 18.42 -9.73 -12.91
CA VAL A 117 17.08 -9.67 -12.28
C VAL A 117 16.05 -10.43 -13.10
N LEU A 118 15.98 -10.19 -14.41
CA LEU A 118 15.10 -10.93 -15.33
C LEU A 118 15.40 -12.42 -15.31
N SER A 119 16.65 -12.82 -15.09
CA SER A 119 16.98 -14.21 -14.88
C SER A 119 16.35 -14.75 -13.61
N VAL A 120 16.55 -14.12 -12.44
CA VAL A 120 15.95 -14.59 -11.18
C VAL A 120 14.45 -14.84 -11.36
N LEU A 121 13.77 -13.88 -11.95
CA LEU A 121 12.35 -13.94 -12.31
C LEU A 121 12.06 -15.21 -13.15
N ASN A 122 12.74 -15.36 -14.29
CA ASN A 122 12.59 -16.51 -15.20
C ASN A 122 13.00 -17.89 -14.60
N PHE A 123 13.82 -17.93 -13.55
CA PHE A 123 14.27 -19.18 -12.90
C PHE A 123 13.27 -19.74 -11.89
N GLY A 124 12.06 -19.20 -11.83
CA GLY A 124 10.94 -19.76 -11.05
C GLY A 124 10.52 -18.91 -9.85
N VAL A 125 11.19 -17.76 -9.63
CA VAL A 125 10.81 -16.81 -8.59
C VAL A 125 9.48 -16.13 -8.90
N ASP A 126 9.11 -15.97 -10.17
CA ASP A 126 7.84 -15.37 -10.60
C ASP A 126 6.62 -16.00 -9.92
N ARG A 127 6.63 -17.34 -9.74
CA ARG A 127 5.52 -18.05 -9.10
C ARG A 127 5.46 -17.79 -7.60
N ASP A 128 6.62 -17.69 -6.95
CA ASP A 128 6.70 -17.40 -5.52
C ASP A 128 6.34 -15.94 -5.25
N LEU A 129 6.75 -15.01 -6.13
CA LEU A 129 6.30 -13.61 -6.09
C LEU A 129 4.80 -13.48 -6.30
N GLU A 130 4.21 -14.23 -7.23
CA GLU A 130 2.76 -14.18 -7.45
C GLU A 130 1.99 -14.69 -6.24
N LYS A 131 2.42 -15.82 -5.65
CA LYS A 131 1.82 -16.31 -4.38
C LYS A 131 1.96 -15.28 -3.26
N TYR A 132 3.12 -14.63 -3.17
CA TYR A 132 3.35 -13.60 -2.18
C TYR A 132 2.44 -12.39 -2.38
N ARG A 133 2.27 -11.90 -3.62
CA ARG A 133 1.31 -10.83 -3.95
C ARG A 133 -0.11 -11.19 -3.56
N MET A 134 -0.55 -12.40 -3.89
CA MET A 134 -1.87 -12.89 -3.50
C MET A 134 -2.05 -12.94 -1.98
N TRP A 135 -1.02 -13.38 -1.25
CA TRP A 135 -1.02 -13.39 0.22
C TRP A 135 -1.06 -11.97 0.79
N LYS A 136 -0.23 -11.05 0.28
CA LYS A 136 -0.18 -9.65 0.69
C LYS A 136 -1.52 -8.96 0.48
N GLU A 137 -2.10 -9.12 -0.71
CA GLU A 137 -3.40 -8.56 -1.06
C GLU A 137 -4.52 -9.09 -0.16
N LYS A 138 -4.51 -10.40 0.12
CA LYS A 138 -5.47 -11.01 1.04
C LYS A 138 -5.33 -10.45 2.46
N ASN A 139 -4.11 -10.31 2.96
CA ASN A 139 -3.87 -9.74 4.28
C ASN A 139 -4.29 -8.27 4.36
N ARG A 140 -4.00 -7.48 3.33
CA ARG A 140 -4.46 -6.09 3.21
C ARG A 140 -5.97 -6.00 3.26
N LYS A 141 -6.69 -6.83 2.49
CA LYS A 141 -8.16 -6.88 2.52
C LYS A 141 -8.71 -7.25 3.90
N ASN A 142 -8.15 -8.27 4.55
CA ASN A 142 -8.57 -8.65 5.89
C ASN A 142 -8.34 -7.53 6.93
N ALA A 143 -7.21 -6.82 6.81
CA ALA A 143 -6.89 -5.69 7.66
C ALA A 143 -7.84 -4.51 7.41
N LEU A 144 -8.17 -4.24 6.15
CA LEU A 144 -9.14 -3.22 5.76
C LEU A 144 -10.56 -3.55 6.26
N ASP A 145 -11.00 -4.80 6.12
CA ASP A 145 -12.28 -5.26 6.67
C ASP A 145 -12.35 -5.09 8.19
N SER A 146 -11.26 -5.43 8.88
CA SER A 146 -11.14 -5.25 10.34
C SER A 146 -11.18 -3.77 10.72
N PHE A 147 -10.49 -2.92 9.96
CA PHE A 147 -10.52 -1.48 10.12
C PHE A 147 -11.93 -0.93 9.93
N VAL A 148 -12.63 -1.28 8.85
CA VAL A 148 -14.01 -0.85 8.57
C VAL A 148 -14.95 -1.23 9.71
N GLN A 149 -14.80 -2.43 10.27
CA GLN A 149 -15.60 -2.88 11.41
C GLN A 149 -15.36 -2.01 12.64
N VAL A 150 -14.09 -1.82 13.04
CA VAL A 150 -13.73 -0.99 14.21
C VAL A 150 -14.17 0.45 14.02
N PHE A 151 -13.98 1.00 12.82
CA PHE A 151 -14.37 2.36 12.52
C PHE A 151 -15.89 2.54 12.53
N ALA A 152 -16.66 1.58 11.99
CA ALA A 152 -18.12 1.61 12.09
C ALA A 152 -18.63 1.59 13.54
N GLU A 153 -17.95 0.87 14.44
CA GLU A 153 -18.26 0.87 15.87
C GLU A 153 -17.99 2.25 16.50
N GLU A 154 -16.87 2.89 16.17
CA GLU A 154 -16.56 4.26 16.58
C GLU A 154 -17.62 5.25 16.08
N LEU A 155 -18.02 5.16 14.80
CA LEU A 155 -19.10 5.99 14.24
C LEU A 155 -20.41 5.78 15.00
N ALA A 156 -20.78 4.52 15.24
CA ALA A 156 -22.02 4.19 15.95
C ALA A 156 -22.03 4.74 17.39
N GLU A 157 -20.89 4.71 18.08
CA GLU A 157 -20.74 5.32 19.42
C GLU A 157 -20.95 6.84 19.37
N VAL A 158 -20.36 7.52 18.38
CA VAL A 158 -20.50 8.99 18.22
C VAL A 158 -21.92 9.40 17.82
N ILE A 159 -22.58 8.61 16.97
CA ILE A 159 -23.98 8.82 16.56
C ILE A 159 -24.92 8.55 17.75
N GLY A 160 -24.60 7.56 18.59
CA GLY A 160 -25.39 7.13 19.74
C GLY A 160 -26.78 6.65 19.33
N ASP A 161 -27.80 7.21 19.96
CA ASP A 161 -29.20 6.83 19.71
C ASP A 161 -29.83 7.43 18.45
N GLY A 162 -29.09 8.29 17.75
CA GLY A 162 -29.58 9.02 16.59
C GLY A 162 -29.57 8.22 15.28
N TYR A 163 -30.03 8.92 14.24
CA TYR A 163 -30.15 8.47 12.87
C TYR A 163 -29.32 9.38 11.97
N LEU A 164 -28.41 8.78 11.22
CA LEU A 164 -27.55 9.48 10.28
C LEU A 164 -28.38 10.03 9.12
N ALA A 165 -28.24 11.33 8.87
CA ALA A 165 -28.89 12.03 7.76
C ALA A 165 -27.91 12.31 6.61
N ALA A 166 -26.64 12.61 6.95
CA ALA A 166 -25.58 12.83 5.98
C ALA A 166 -24.20 12.58 6.59
N VAL A 167 -23.25 12.21 5.73
CA VAL A 167 -21.82 12.06 6.04
C VAL A 167 -21.04 12.89 5.04
N ILE A 168 -20.17 13.76 5.53
CA ILE A 168 -19.50 14.78 4.74
C ILE A 168 -18.01 14.72 5.04
N VAL A 169 -17.19 14.50 4.02
CA VAL A 169 -15.73 14.58 4.13
C VAL A 169 -15.29 16.02 3.91
N CYS A 170 -14.59 16.57 4.90
CA CYS A 170 -14.06 17.93 4.90
C CYS A 170 -12.55 17.94 4.61
N GLU A 171 -12.02 19.10 4.19
CA GLU A 171 -10.62 19.24 3.74
C GLU A 171 -9.57 18.92 4.82
N ASN A 172 -9.93 18.97 6.11
CA ASN A 172 -9.00 18.77 7.24
C ASN A 172 -8.92 17.32 7.74
N ASN A 173 -9.15 16.33 6.87
CA ASN A 173 -9.24 14.90 7.23
C ASN A 173 -10.26 14.65 8.36
N THR A 174 -11.38 15.37 8.31
CA THR A 174 -12.48 15.21 9.25
C THR A 174 -13.73 14.75 8.52
N ILE A 175 -14.54 13.97 9.23
CA ILE A 175 -15.87 13.62 8.78
C ILE A 175 -16.86 14.38 9.65
N ARG A 176 -17.71 15.14 8.99
CA ARG A 176 -18.89 15.77 9.58
C ARG A 176 -20.10 14.89 9.33
N MET A 177 -20.81 14.55 10.40
CA MET A 177 -22.02 13.75 10.39
C MET A 177 -23.19 14.60 10.86
N LEU A 178 -24.28 14.56 10.11
CA LEU A 178 -25.56 15.15 10.53
C LEU A 178 -26.43 14.05 11.13
N VAL A 179 -26.78 14.20 12.41
CA VAL A 179 -27.50 13.18 13.18
C VAL A 179 -28.86 13.73 13.63
N ALA A 180 -29.94 13.11 13.17
CA ALA A 180 -31.30 13.37 13.63
C ALA A 180 -31.64 12.48 14.83
N MET A 181 -32.44 12.98 15.79
CA MET A 181 -32.88 12.17 16.94
C MET A 181 -34.14 11.35 16.66
N GLU A 182 -34.80 11.62 15.52
CA GLU A 182 -35.99 10.92 15.06
C GLU A 182 -35.73 10.33 13.67
N GLN A 183 -36.23 9.11 13.43
CA GLN A 183 -36.04 8.42 12.15
C GLN A 183 -36.84 9.04 11.01
N GLU A 184 -37.99 9.64 11.34
CA GLU A 184 -38.86 10.37 10.45
C GLU A 184 -38.89 11.82 10.92
N CYS A 185 -38.33 12.73 10.13
CA CYS A 185 -38.27 14.15 10.48
C CYS A 185 -38.97 14.99 9.41
N GLY A 186 -39.39 16.21 9.79
CA GLY A 186 -39.87 17.23 8.86
C GLY A 186 -38.76 17.67 7.89
N SER A 187 -39.15 18.42 6.85
CA SER A 187 -38.20 19.03 5.91
C SER A 187 -38.20 20.55 6.14
N PRO A 188 -37.09 21.17 6.58
CA PRO A 188 -35.78 20.56 6.85
C PRO A 188 -35.75 19.76 8.17
N ALA A 189 -34.91 18.73 8.25
CA ALA A 189 -34.72 17.98 9.50
C ALA A 189 -33.86 18.76 10.49
N ASP A 190 -34.19 18.67 11.78
CA ASP A 190 -33.36 19.20 12.87
C ASP A 190 -32.26 18.18 13.16
N CYS A 191 -31.01 18.53 12.85
CA CYS A 191 -29.86 17.64 12.98
C CYS A 191 -28.81 18.25 13.91
N ILE A 192 -28.19 17.39 14.71
CA ILE A 192 -27.00 17.70 15.49
C ILE A 192 -25.79 17.35 14.65
N GLU A 193 -24.86 18.30 14.56
CA GLU A 193 -23.58 18.08 13.92
C GLU A 193 -22.64 17.31 14.86
N LYS A 194 -22.01 16.26 14.34
CA LYS A 194 -20.95 15.49 15.01
C LYS A 194 -19.74 15.45 14.09
N VAL A 195 -18.55 15.68 14.64
CA VAL A 195 -17.31 15.72 13.86
C VAL A 195 -16.30 14.75 14.45
N ILE A 196 -15.68 13.96 13.58
CA ILE A 196 -14.60 13.04 13.94
C ILE A 196 -13.41 13.21 13.00
N LYS A 197 -12.24 12.76 13.43
CA LYS A 197 -11.05 12.70 12.56
C LYS A 197 -11.02 11.37 11.83
N VAL A 198 -10.67 11.42 10.55
CA VAL A 198 -10.31 10.22 9.80
C VAL A 198 -8.95 9.74 10.29
N PRO A 199 -8.79 8.44 10.63
CA PRO A 199 -7.51 7.87 11.01
C PRO A 199 -6.61 7.64 9.78
N VAL A 200 -6.23 8.74 9.11
CA VAL A 200 -5.48 8.73 7.84
C VAL A 200 -4.15 8.00 7.91
N THR A 201 -3.50 7.95 9.08
CA THR A 201 -2.26 7.18 9.26
C THR A 201 -2.51 5.68 9.16
N ALA A 202 -3.59 5.18 9.76
CA ALA A 202 -3.95 3.76 9.67
C ALA A 202 -4.37 3.39 8.24
N LEU A 203 -5.04 4.31 7.52
CA LEU A 203 -5.39 4.12 6.12
C LEU A 203 -4.16 4.10 5.20
N ALA A 204 -3.20 5.01 5.41
CA ALA A 204 -1.96 5.03 4.65
C ALA A 204 -1.14 3.73 4.83
N GLU A 205 -1.13 3.13 6.04
CA GLU A 205 -0.51 1.83 6.28
C GLU A 205 -1.20 0.67 5.53
N LEU A 206 -2.42 0.88 5.03
CA LEU A 206 -3.20 -0.08 4.24
C LEU A 206 -3.18 0.25 2.74
N ASP A 207 -2.23 1.07 2.29
CA ASP A 207 -2.12 1.59 0.91
C ASP A 207 -3.35 2.39 0.45
N VAL A 208 -4.04 3.07 1.37
CA VAL A 208 -5.17 3.96 1.08
C VAL A 208 -4.68 5.41 1.21
N GLU A 209 -4.43 6.05 0.07
CA GLU A 209 -3.85 7.40 0.03
C GLU A 209 -4.73 8.43 -0.66
N ASP A 210 -5.56 8.02 -1.62
CA ASP A 210 -6.39 8.94 -2.38
C ASP A 210 -7.78 9.13 -1.78
N THR A 211 -8.39 10.27 -2.13
CA THR A 211 -9.69 10.66 -1.60
C THR A 211 -10.83 9.76 -2.08
N GLU A 212 -10.72 9.15 -3.25
CA GLU A 212 -11.77 8.27 -3.79
C GLU A 212 -11.81 6.95 -3.01
N ASP A 213 -10.65 6.37 -2.69
CA ASP A 213 -10.52 5.18 -1.86
C ASP A 213 -11.03 5.43 -0.43
N ILE A 214 -10.68 6.58 0.16
CA ILE A 214 -11.22 7.00 1.46
C ILE A 214 -12.75 7.06 1.40
N ILE A 215 -13.32 7.68 0.37
CA ILE A 215 -14.79 7.75 0.20
C ILE A 215 -15.39 6.35 0.06
N SER A 216 -14.77 5.45 -0.70
CA SER A 216 -15.24 4.07 -0.85
C SER A 216 -15.28 3.34 0.49
N ILE A 217 -14.22 3.47 1.29
CA ILE A 217 -14.14 2.87 2.64
C ILE A 217 -15.21 3.46 3.56
N LEU A 218 -15.44 4.77 3.49
CA LEU A 218 -16.49 5.41 4.27
C LEU A 218 -17.88 4.95 3.84
N ASP A 219 -18.13 4.82 2.54
CA ASP A 219 -19.39 4.29 2.01
C ASP A 219 -19.62 2.84 2.48
N GLU A 220 -18.58 2.01 2.50
CA GLU A 220 -18.66 0.65 3.06
C GLU A 220 -18.86 0.64 4.58
N THR A 221 -18.30 1.61 5.30
CA THR A 221 -18.43 1.75 6.75
C THR A 221 -19.85 2.15 7.13
N ILE A 222 -20.40 3.19 6.50
CA ILE A 222 -21.66 3.83 6.90
C ILE A 222 -22.90 3.00 6.54
N ILE A 223 -22.77 1.98 5.69
CA ILE A 223 -23.85 1.05 5.34
C ILE A 223 -23.90 -0.18 6.26
N ARG A 224 -22.97 -0.32 7.20
CA ARG A 224 -22.96 -1.43 8.17
C ARG A 224 -24.22 -1.41 9.04
N GLU A 225 -24.63 -2.58 9.51
CA GLU A 225 -25.92 -2.79 10.18
C GLU A 225 -26.08 -1.99 11.49
N ASN A 226 -24.95 -1.66 12.15
CA ASN A 226 -24.92 -0.86 13.36
C ASN A 226 -25.15 0.64 13.13
N ILE A 227 -25.14 1.11 11.87
CA ILE A 227 -25.37 2.52 11.54
C ILE A 227 -26.81 2.71 11.06
N ARG A 228 -27.58 3.41 11.88
CA ARG A 228 -28.97 3.75 11.60
C ARG A 228 -29.04 5.01 10.76
N TRP A 229 -29.89 4.99 9.74
CA TRP A 229 -30.12 6.13 8.85
C TRP A 229 -31.53 6.67 8.98
N MET A 230 -31.68 7.98 8.81
CA MET A 230 -32.98 8.64 8.71
C MET A 230 -33.65 8.24 7.39
N ASN A 231 -34.96 8.04 7.41
CA ASN A 231 -35.72 7.61 6.24
C ASN A 231 -35.61 8.63 5.08
N GLY A 232 -35.44 8.14 3.85
CA GLY A 232 -35.31 8.99 2.66
C GLY A 232 -33.94 9.64 2.46
N SER A 233 -32.98 9.40 3.38
CA SER A 233 -31.60 9.84 3.24
C SER A 233 -30.85 9.00 2.20
N ARG A 234 -29.87 9.63 1.53
CA ARG A 234 -28.95 8.90 0.66
C ARG A 234 -27.81 8.33 1.52
N LYS A 235 -27.69 7.01 1.56
CA LYS A 235 -26.61 6.31 2.29
C LYS A 235 -25.30 6.38 1.52
N ARG A 236 -24.69 7.56 1.52
CA ARG A 236 -23.41 7.83 0.85
C ARG A 236 -22.69 8.97 1.53
N THR A 237 -21.39 9.00 1.32
CA THR A 237 -20.48 10.07 1.71
C THR A 237 -20.48 11.15 0.63
N CYS A 238 -20.50 12.41 1.05
CA CYS A 238 -20.40 13.56 0.17
C CYS A 238 -19.09 14.31 0.47
N LEU A 239 -18.49 14.91 -0.55
CA LEU A 239 -17.46 15.92 -0.31
C LEU A 239 -18.14 17.22 0.13
N GLU A 240 -17.48 17.97 1.00
CA GLU A 240 -17.96 19.25 1.50
C GLU A 240 -18.32 20.23 0.36
N ARG A 241 -17.48 20.32 -0.67
CA ARG A 241 -17.74 21.15 -1.86
C ARG A 241 -19.01 20.78 -2.64
N ASP A 242 -19.46 19.53 -2.52
CA ASP A 242 -20.63 18.98 -3.22
C ASP A 242 -21.87 18.95 -2.30
N PHE A 243 -21.73 19.37 -1.04
CA PHE A 243 -22.78 19.36 -0.05
C PHE A 243 -23.48 20.73 0.00
N ASP A 244 -24.74 20.78 -0.47
CA ASP A 244 -25.56 21.99 -0.37
C ASP A 244 -26.30 22.03 0.98
N GLU A 245 -25.81 22.87 1.89
CA GLU A 245 -26.40 23.10 3.21
C GLU A 245 -27.82 23.67 3.12
N ASN A 246 -28.15 24.40 2.05
CA ASN A 246 -29.44 25.08 1.90
C ASN A 246 -30.56 24.17 1.38
N LEU A 247 -30.23 22.98 0.86
CA LEU A 247 -31.21 22.15 0.18
C LEU A 247 -32.07 21.30 1.12
N ARG A 248 -31.66 21.04 2.39
CA ARG A 248 -32.44 20.17 3.30
C ARG A 248 -32.31 20.36 4.83
N TRP A 249 -31.38 21.15 5.38
CA TRP A 249 -31.04 21.04 6.81
C TRP A 249 -30.95 22.39 7.53
N ALA A 250 -31.67 22.55 8.64
CA ALA A 250 -31.58 23.73 9.51
C ALA A 250 -30.70 23.37 10.71
N GLY A 251 -29.38 23.39 10.55
CA GLY A 251 -28.45 23.10 11.64
C GLY A 251 -28.44 24.22 12.68
N ARG A 252 -28.87 23.92 13.91
CA ARG A 252 -28.45 24.74 15.07
C ARG A 252 -27.05 24.29 15.45
N MET A 253 -26.07 25.19 15.32
CA MET A 253 -24.76 24.99 15.94
C MET A 253 -24.98 24.91 17.46
N ALA A 254 -24.66 23.77 18.07
CA ALA A 254 -24.70 23.64 19.52
C ALA A 254 -23.55 24.45 20.12
N GLU A 255 -23.87 25.36 21.04
CA GLU A 255 -22.93 26.12 21.89
C GLU A 255 -22.19 25.22 22.89
#